data_AF-A0A1L4BQQ7-F1
#
_entry.id   AF-A0A1L4BQQ7-F1
#
_cell.length_a   1.000
_cell.length_b   1.000
_cell.length_c   1.000
_cell.angle_alpha   90.00
_cell.angle_beta   90.00
_cell.angle_gamma   90.00
#
_symmetry.space_group_name_H-M   'P 1'
#
loop_
_entity.id
_entity.type
_entity.pdbx_description
1 polymer ?
#
loop_
_entity_poly.entity_id
_entity_poly.type
_entity_poly.pdbx_seq_one_letter_code
_entity_poly.pdbx_strand_id
1 'polypeptide(L)'
;MKKLLYTTFLAVFAAFITSCDTMNKKDNENNKPLSFPTLKYCNPEMLKSDKSFICIQRQQGADLIETNIKFDTDSFTLNNQAKAVLNKLYAYLKITGTTRFTIRGYAGKIDSDLLTDKDLLTEHNIRLSKNRAISVREYLVKKGLEQNDSIEPADGIKIEAMGYQDPIAPNDSNANRAINQRVEISIESKLVEQIDNIEHNLKHLRPADYTKFFSNVFLLNGNQLDDTSEIYDSREKRPVLGSHFTIFANKQYTAKDDNSNFIIVSKPKPISNFNDDQKVYKLGSANYKFTYKGITALTIKNLNREASVGDYVIPDDLVSEKLPDETFRANEKVIANVMEDVMNTSTFSSSYNSILLNKGSADGLKVGTEMILYEPATRTDGFPIPPKYIGYGFIYRISDHYCIMLVVNSLQEITDSSMATTTL
;
A
#
# COMPACT_ATOMS: atom_id res chain seq x y z
N MET A 1 80.57 -16.23 -27.08
CA MET A 1 80.80 -15.03 -27.93
C MET A 1 79.59 -14.11 -27.77
N LYS A 2 79.82 -12.81 -27.48
CA LYS A 2 79.02 -11.57 -27.77
C LYS A 2 77.47 -11.67 -27.78
N LYS A 3 76.66 -10.75 -27.25
CA LYS A 3 76.77 -9.40 -26.64
C LYS A 3 75.33 -8.99 -26.19
N LEU A 4 75.26 -8.13 -25.17
CA LEU A 4 74.32 -6.99 -24.90
C LEU A 4 72.83 -7.09 -25.30
N LEU A 5 71.86 -6.92 -24.37
CA LEU A 5 71.31 -5.65 -23.83
C LEU A 5 70.67 -4.73 -24.88
N TYR A 6 69.35 -4.50 -24.83
CA TYR A 6 68.74 -3.27 -24.28
C TYR A 6 67.19 -3.29 -24.35
N THR A 7 66.63 -2.58 -23.38
CA THR A 7 65.24 -2.26 -23.04
C THR A 7 64.37 -1.64 -24.15
N THR A 8 63.04 -1.73 -24.05
CA THR A 8 62.14 -0.55 -23.89
C THR A 8 60.68 -0.93 -23.65
N PHE A 9 60.02 -0.05 -22.91
CA PHE A 9 58.67 -0.06 -22.35
C PHE A 9 57.60 0.43 -23.36
N LEU A 10 56.32 0.29 -22.93
CA LEU A 10 55.08 0.97 -23.39
C LEU A 10 54.27 0.37 -24.56
N ALA A 11 53.04 -0.06 -24.26
CA ALA A 11 51.83 0.66 -24.70
C ALA A 11 50.57 0.14 -23.97
N VAL A 12 49.86 1.10 -23.37
CA VAL A 12 48.57 1.00 -22.69
C VAL A 12 47.48 0.64 -23.69
N PHE A 13 46.67 -0.38 -23.41
CA PHE A 13 45.43 -0.66 -24.14
C PHE A 13 44.26 0.02 -23.40
N ALA A 14 44.01 1.29 -23.74
CA ALA A 14 42.79 2.00 -23.39
C ALA A 14 41.77 1.77 -24.51
N ALA A 15 40.73 0.98 -24.25
CA ALA A 15 39.60 0.85 -25.16
C ALA A 15 38.70 2.08 -25.05
N PHE A 16 38.93 3.08 -25.91
CA PHE A 16 37.95 4.11 -26.22
C PHE A 16 36.88 3.51 -27.12
N ILE A 17 35.75 3.09 -26.56
CA ILE A 17 34.50 2.99 -27.31
C ILE A 17 33.96 4.40 -27.48
N THR A 18 34.06 4.88 -28.71
CA THR A 18 33.46 6.12 -29.19
C THR A 18 31.96 6.11 -28.93
N SER A 19 31.51 7.13 -28.19
CA SER A 19 30.11 7.55 -28.09
C SER A 19 29.52 7.75 -29.49
N CYS A 20 28.60 6.87 -29.89
CA CYS A 20 27.63 7.19 -30.93
C CYS A 20 26.48 7.93 -30.26
N ASP A 21 26.53 9.25 -30.31
CA ASP A 21 25.36 10.11 -30.16
C ASP A 21 24.33 9.69 -31.21
N THR A 22 23.28 9.01 -30.75
CA THR A 22 22.04 8.87 -31.51
C THR A 22 20.98 9.69 -30.80
N MET A 23 20.85 10.93 -31.24
CA MET A 23 19.62 11.69 -31.13
C MET A 23 18.49 10.91 -31.82
N ASN A 24 17.70 10.15 -31.06
CA ASN A 24 16.29 9.91 -31.37
C ASN A 24 15.58 9.25 -30.17
N LYS A 25 15.29 10.03 -29.12
CA LYS A 25 14.25 9.68 -28.15
C LYS A 25 12.98 10.46 -28.45
N LYS A 26 12.20 9.93 -29.39
CA LYS A 26 10.74 9.92 -29.23
C LYS A 26 10.43 8.59 -28.57
N ASP A 27 10.45 8.57 -27.24
CA ASP A 27 10.01 7.41 -26.47
C ASP A 27 8.57 7.09 -26.87
N ASN A 28 8.37 5.94 -27.53
CA ASN A 28 7.04 5.42 -27.85
C ASN A 28 6.32 5.07 -26.53
N GLU A 29 5.48 5.97 -26.03
CA GLU A 29 4.63 5.80 -24.82
C GLU A 29 3.79 4.52 -24.83
N ASN A 30 3.58 3.89 -25.99
CA ASN A 30 2.74 2.71 -26.15
C ASN A 30 3.39 1.38 -25.72
N ASN A 31 4.69 1.35 -25.38
CA ASN A 31 5.41 0.12 -25.00
C ASN A 31 5.81 0.04 -23.51
N LYS A 32 5.33 0.96 -22.65
CA LYS A 32 5.48 0.81 -21.19
C LYS A 32 4.49 -0.26 -20.68
N PRO A 33 4.91 -1.14 -19.75
CA PRO A 33 3.99 -2.12 -19.15
C PRO A 33 2.81 -1.39 -18.49
N LEU A 34 1.60 -1.75 -18.90
CA LEU A 34 0.37 -1.25 -18.31
C LEU A 34 0.37 -1.59 -16.80
N SER A 35 0.35 -0.56 -15.97
CA SER A 35 0.24 -0.63 -14.52
C SER A 35 -1.13 -0.09 -14.11
N PHE A 36 -1.71 -0.62 -13.03
CA PHE A 36 -2.99 -0.13 -12.54
C PHE A 36 -2.86 1.35 -12.19
N PRO A 37 -3.70 2.24 -12.75
CA PRO A 37 -3.61 3.65 -12.44
C PRO A 37 -3.95 3.86 -10.96
N THR A 38 -3.09 4.56 -10.21
CA THR A 38 -3.46 5.05 -8.89
C THR A 38 -4.57 6.08 -9.04
N LEU A 39 -5.80 5.69 -8.73
CA LEU A 39 -6.98 6.54 -8.76
C LEU A 39 -7.26 7.08 -7.37
N LYS A 40 -7.59 8.36 -7.30
CA LYS A 40 -8.05 9.02 -6.07
C LYS A 40 -9.57 9.01 -6.03
N TYR A 41 -10.15 9.14 -4.84
CA TYR A 41 -11.59 9.39 -4.71
C TYR A 41 -11.96 10.75 -5.33
N CYS A 42 -13.15 10.82 -5.90
CA CYS A 42 -13.70 12.07 -6.40
C CYS A 42 -13.91 13.05 -5.24
N ASN A 43 -13.57 14.32 -5.46
CA ASN A 43 -13.87 15.40 -4.53
C ASN A 43 -14.71 16.50 -5.22
N PRO A 44 -15.40 17.36 -4.46
CA PRO A 44 -16.30 18.36 -5.05
C PRO A 44 -15.61 19.36 -5.97
N GLU A 45 -14.33 19.68 -5.73
CA GLU A 45 -13.55 20.61 -6.56
C GLU A 45 -13.23 20.01 -7.93
N MET A 46 -12.87 18.72 -7.97
CA MET A 46 -12.61 17.99 -9.21
C MET A 46 -13.87 17.92 -10.08
N LEU A 47 -15.02 17.63 -9.48
CA LEU A 47 -16.30 17.53 -10.20
C LEU A 47 -16.70 18.85 -10.87
N LYS A 48 -16.26 20.00 -10.31
CA LYS A 48 -16.51 21.34 -10.84
C LYS A 48 -15.34 21.92 -11.63
N SER A 49 -14.32 21.13 -11.90
CA SER A 49 -13.12 21.59 -12.60
C SER A 49 -13.33 21.66 -14.12
N ASP A 50 -12.62 22.58 -14.77
CA ASP A 50 -12.43 22.67 -16.22
C ASP A 50 -11.34 21.73 -16.75
N LYS A 51 -10.73 20.94 -15.86
CA LYS A 51 -9.68 19.96 -16.15
C LYS A 51 -10.26 18.55 -16.28
N SER A 52 -9.78 17.79 -17.27
CA SER A 52 -10.09 16.36 -17.39
C SER A 52 -9.60 15.60 -16.16
N PHE A 53 -10.40 14.64 -15.69
CA PHE A 53 -10.08 13.81 -14.52
C PHE A 53 -10.63 12.39 -14.65
N ILE A 54 -10.10 11.50 -13.80
CA ILE A 54 -10.59 10.16 -13.53
C ILE A 54 -10.49 9.92 -12.03
N CYS A 55 -11.54 9.41 -11.41
CA CYS A 55 -11.61 9.20 -9.97
C CYS A 55 -12.58 8.07 -9.59
N ILE A 56 -12.52 7.64 -8.33
CA ILE A 56 -13.44 6.67 -7.74
C ILE A 56 -14.58 7.43 -7.07
N GLN A 57 -15.81 7.20 -7.54
CA GLN A 57 -17.03 7.80 -7.00
C GLN A 57 -17.74 6.78 -6.09
N ARG A 58 -17.87 7.14 -4.80
CA ARG A 58 -18.58 6.32 -3.82
C ARG A 58 -20.09 6.38 -4.03
N GLN A 59 -20.76 5.25 -3.89
CA GLN A 59 -22.21 5.15 -3.89
C GLN A 59 -22.73 3.99 -3.02
N GLN A 60 -24.05 3.88 -2.85
CA GLN A 60 -24.71 2.88 -1.99
C GLN A 60 -24.66 1.43 -2.57
N GLY A 61 -23.71 1.16 -3.47
CA GLY A 61 -23.52 -0.07 -4.23
C GLY A 61 -22.08 -0.14 -4.75
N ALA A 62 -21.82 -0.81 -5.88
CA ALA A 62 -20.47 -0.87 -6.45
C ALA A 62 -19.94 0.53 -6.79
N ASP A 63 -18.76 0.89 -6.30
CA ASP A 63 -18.10 2.15 -6.64
C ASP A 63 -17.91 2.28 -8.15
N LEU A 64 -18.00 3.52 -8.64
CA LEU A 64 -17.84 3.84 -10.07
C LEU A 64 -16.47 4.42 -10.34
N ILE A 65 -15.86 4.00 -11.43
CA ILE A 65 -14.81 4.79 -12.07
C ILE A 65 -15.49 5.88 -12.89
N GLU A 66 -15.39 7.11 -12.39
CA GLU A 66 -15.94 8.29 -13.04
C GLU A 66 -14.84 9.00 -13.81
N THR A 67 -15.05 9.18 -15.12
CA THR A 67 -14.11 9.87 -16.01
C THR A 67 -14.80 11.04 -16.68
N ASN A 68 -14.19 12.21 -16.58
CA ASN A 68 -14.67 13.42 -17.23
C ASN A 68 -13.57 13.96 -18.16
N ILE A 69 -13.85 14.02 -19.45
CA ILE A 69 -12.93 14.51 -20.48
C ILE A 69 -13.38 15.89 -20.93
N LYS A 70 -12.51 16.88 -20.77
CA LYS A 70 -12.76 18.27 -21.14
C LYS A 70 -12.20 18.58 -22.52
N PHE A 71 -12.83 19.55 -23.17
CA PHE A 71 -12.49 20.01 -24.52
C PHE A 71 -12.37 21.53 -24.54
N ASP A 72 -11.58 22.03 -25.47
CA ASP A 72 -11.56 23.47 -25.77
C ASP A 72 -12.91 23.90 -26.38
N THR A 73 -13.16 25.22 -26.35
CA THR A 73 -14.42 25.80 -26.83
C THR A 73 -14.67 25.42 -28.28
N ASP A 74 -15.88 24.93 -28.57
CA ASP A 74 -16.32 24.46 -29.90
C ASP A 74 -15.41 23.39 -30.55
N SER A 75 -14.56 22.74 -29.76
CA SER A 75 -13.66 21.70 -30.22
C SER A 75 -14.12 20.32 -29.77
N PHE A 76 -13.83 19.32 -30.60
CA PHE A 76 -13.86 17.90 -30.25
C PHE A 76 -12.46 17.26 -30.31
N THR A 77 -11.41 18.08 -30.45
CA THR A 77 -10.03 17.59 -30.48
C THR A 77 -9.55 17.28 -29.06
N LEU A 78 -9.01 16.08 -28.86
CA LEU A 78 -8.43 15.67 -27.58
C LEU A 78 -7.07 16.34 -27.33
N ASN A 79 -7.00 17.17 -26.29
CA ASN A 79 -5.74 17.75 -25.82
C ASN A 79 -4.89 16.73 -25.04
N ASN A 80 -3.66 17.11 -24.67
CA ASN A 80 -2.72 16.19 -24.01
C ASN A 80 -3.22 15.72 -22.63
N GLN A 81 -3.91 16.59 -21.89
CA GLN A 81 -4.47 16.24 -20.60
C GLN A 81 -5.60 15.21 -20.74
N ALA A 82 -6.51 15.40 -21.69
CA ALA A 82 -7.55 14.44 -22.05
C ALA A 82 -6.95 13.08 -22.41
N LYS A 83 -5.90 13.07 -23.25
CA LYS A 83 -5.17 11.84 -23.61
C LYS A 83 -4.55 11.15 -22.40
N ALA A 84 -3.95 11.89 -21.47
CA ALA A 84 -3.38 11.32 -20.25
C ALA A 84 -4.43 10.65 -19.36
N VAL A 85 -5.62 11.27 -19.21
CA VAL A 85 -6.75 10.69 -18.48
C VAL A 85 -7.30 9.46 -19.21
N LEU A 86 -7.46 9.53 -20.54
CA LEU A 86 -7.92 8.41 -21.36
C LEU A 86 -6.93 7.23 -21.36
N ASN A 87 -5.63 7.48 -21.24
CA ASN A 87 -4.63 6.42 -21.07
C ASN A 87 -4.83 5.67 -19.75
N LYS A 88 -5.16 6.37 -18.66
CA LYS A 88 -5.48 5.74 -17.36
C LYS A 88 -6.77 4.92 -17.47
N LEU A 89 -7.80 5.49 -18.08
CA LEU A 89 -9.06 4.78 -18.34
C LEU A 89 -8.82 3.52 -19.19
N TYR A 90 -8.05 3.63 -20.27
CA TYR A 90 -7.66 2.50 -21.12
C TYR A 90 -6.93 1.41 -20.33
N ALA A 91 -5.98 1.79 -19.48
CA ALA A 91 -5.27 0.83 -18.63
C ALA A 91 -6.23 0.10 -17.68
N TYR A 92 -7.13 0.83 -17.04
CA TYR A 92 -8.18 0.24 -16.20
C TYR A 92 -9.05 -0.75 -17.00
N LEU A 93 -9.63 -0.31 -18.12
CA LEU A 93 -10.50 -1.12 -18.97
C LEU A 93 -9.81 -2.42 -19.44
N LYS A 94 -8.54 -2.32 -19.83
CA LYS A 94 -7.76 -3.47 -20.30
C LYS A 94 -7.44 -4.45 -19.17
N ILE A 95 -7.11 -3.93 -17.97
CA ILE A 95 -6.82 -4.76 -16.79
C ILE A 95 -8.08 -5.47 -16.28
N THR A 96 -9.23 -4.79 -16.27
CA THR A 96 -10.49 -5.37 -15.75
C THR A 96 -11.24 -6.20 -16.80
N GLY A 97 -10.82 -6.16 -18.07
CA GLY A 97 -11.55 -6.80 -19.17
C GLY A 97 -12.91 -6.14 -19.44
N THR A 98 -13.10 -4.88 -19.05
CA THR A 98 -14.37 -4.17 -19.25
C THR A 98 -14.52 -3.78 -20.72
N THR A 99 -15.51 -4.36 -21.40
CA THR A 99 -15.78 -4.14 -22.83
C THR A 99 -17.11 -3.43 -23.10
N ARG A 100 -17.95 -3.23 -22.07
CA ARG A 100 -19.28 -2.63 -22.20
C ARG A 100 -19.41 -1.40 -21.32
N PHE A 101 -19.61 -0.24 -21.93
CA PHE A 101 -19.84 1.02 -21.23
C PHE A 101 -20.44 2.07 -22.17
N THR A 102 -20.97 3.15 -21.59
CA THR A 102 -21.54 4.27 -22.34
C THR A 102 -20.64 5.50 -22.23
N ILE A 103 -20.45 6.18 -23.35
CA ILE A 103 -19.77 7.46 -23.46
C ILE A 103 -20.83 8.53 -23.71
N ARG A 104 -21.06 9.40 -22.72
CA ARG A 104 -22.03 10.49 -22.78
C ARG A 104 -21.32 11.79 -23.14
N GLY A 105 -21.65 12.38 -24.27
CA GLY A 105 -21.12 13.67 -24.69
C GLY A 105 -22.05 14.82 -24.30
N TYR A 106 -21.47 15.94 -23.87
CA TYR A 106 -22.17 17.16 -23.50
C TYR A 106 -21.56 18.41 -24.17
N ALA A 107 -22.37 19.44 -24.34
CA ALA A 107 -22.02 20.75 -24.86
C ALA A 107 -22.41 21.84 -23.85
N GLY A 108 -21.71 22.97 -23.89
CA GLY A 108 -22.12 24.17 -23.17
C GLY A 108 -23.15 24.89 -24.04
N LYS A 109 -24.30 25.28 -23.47
CA LYS A 109 -25.34 25.97 -24.24
C LYS A 109 -24.79 27.30 -24.75
N ILE A 110 -24.65 27.43 -26.07
CA ILE A 110 -24.32 28.70 -26.71
C ILE A 110 -25.63 29.45 -26.98
N ASP A 111 -25.69 30.69 -26.51
CA ASP A 111 -26.69 31.66 -26.96
C ASP A 111 -26.01 32.56 -28.02
N SER A 112 -26.69 32.77 -29.15
CA SER A 112 -26.19 33.61 -30.25
C SER A 112 -27.14 34.78 -30.46
N ASP A 113 -26.59 36.00 -30.46
CA ASP A 113 -27.35 37.19 -30.82
C ASP A 113 -27.69 37.24 -32.33
N LEU A 114 -27.01 36.41 -33.14
CA LEU A 114 -27.15 36.36 -34.60
C LEU A 114 -28.00 35.17 -35.08
N LEU A 115 -28.03 34.07 -34.33
CA LEU A 115 -28.90 32.92 -34.59
C LEU A 115 -29.99 32.83 -33.51
N THR A 116 -31.20 33.26 -33.86
CA THR A 116 -32.38 33.18 -32.98
C THR A 116 -33.15 31.85 -33.11
N ASP A 117 -32.79 31.02 -34.08
CA ASP A 117 -33.40 29.71 -34.30
C ASP A 117 -32.90 28.70 -33.27
N LYS A 118 -33.79 28.34 -32.33
CA LYS A 118 -33.49 27.43 -31.23
C LYS A 118 -33.27 25.99 -31.69
N ASP A 119 -33.89 25.57 -32.79
CA ASP A 119 -33.76 24.20 -33.29
C ASP A 119 -32.38 24.02 -33.91
N LEU A 120 -31.90 25.00 -34.68
CA LEU A 120 -30.54 25.00 -35.23
C LEU A 120 -29.46 25.03 -34.13
N LEU A 121 -29.64 25.83 -33.08
CA LEU A 121 -28.73 25.84 -31.93
C LEU A 121 -28.75 24.51 -31.16
N THR A 122 -29.91 23.87 -31.06
CA THR A 122 -30.05 22.56 -30.40
C THR A 122 -29.35 21.47 -31.22
N GLU A 123 -29.59 21.41 -32.53
CA GLU A 123 -28.93 20.47 -33.43
C GLU A 123 -27.41 20.63 -33.41
N HIS A 124 -26.92 21.87 -33.37
CA HIS A 124 -25.50 22.17 -33.25
C HIS A 124 -24.91 21.55 -31.98
N ASN A 125 -25.52 21.79 -30.82
CA ASN A 125 -25.05 21.26 -29.54
C ASN A 125 -25.10 19.72 -29.49
N ILE A 126 -26.16 19.12 -30.03
CA ILE A 126 -26.27 17.65 -30.15
C ILE A 126 -25.14 17.10 -31.01
N ARG A 127 -24.89 17.70 -32.19
CA ARG A 127 -23.80 17.30 -33.09
C ARG A 127 -22.43 17.42 -32.43
N LEU A 128 -22.15 18.54 -31.77
CA LEU A 128 -20.89 18.78 -31.07
C LEU A 128 -20.67 17.76 -29.95
N SER A 129 -21.71 17.50 -29.14
CA SER A 129 -21.66 16.51 -28.06
C SER A 129 -21.39 15.09 -28.60
N LYS A 130 -22.02 14.73 -29.73
CA LYS A 130 -21.82 13.44 -30.40
C LYS A 130 -20.39 13.29 -30.89
N ASN A 131 -19.85 14.31 -31.55
CA ASN A 131 -18.49 14.28 -32.10
C ASN A 131 -17.42 14.15 -31.01
N ARG A 132 -17.64 14.76 -29.84
CA ARG A 132 -16.75 14.59 -28.67
C ARG A 132 -16.74 13.15 -28.15
N ALA A 133 -17.92 12.56 -27.99
CA ALA A 133 -18.03 11.16 -27.58
C ALA A 133 -17.40 10.20 -28.60
N ILE A 134 -17.59 10.46 -29.89
CA ILE A 134 -16.92 9.71 -30.98
C ILE A 134 -15.40 9.84 -30.87
N SER A 135 -14.87 11.05 -30.65
CA SER A 135 -13.42 11.28 -30.55
C SER A 135 -12.79 10.50 -29.39
N VAL A 136 -13.50 10.40 -28.25
CA VAL A 136 -13.07 9.57 -27.11
C VAL A 136 -13.10 8.09 -27.46
N ARG A 137 -14.18 7.60 -28.08
CA ARG A 137 -14.28 6.21 -28.53
C ARG A 137 -13.14 5.85 -29.49
N GLU A 138 -12.94 6.64 -30.53
CA GLU A 138 -11.90 6.42 -31.54
C GLU A 138 -10.50 6.40 -30.91
N TYR A 139 -10.26 7.27 -29.93
CA TYR A 139 -8.99 7.27 -29.20
C TYR A 139 -8.75 5.97 -28.44
N LEU A 140 -9.77 5.48 -27.71
CA LEU A 140 -9.68 4.24 -26.93
C LEU A 140 -9.53 3.02 -27.86
N VAL A 141 -10.29 2.95 -28.97
CA VAL A 141 -10.18 1.89 -29.97
C VAL A 141 -8.78 1.86 -30.57
N LYS A 142 -8.28 3.02 -31.04
CA LYS A 142 -6.93 3.15 -31.62
C LYS A 142 -5.81 2.77 -30.65
N LYS A 143 -6.04 2.89 -29.34
CA LYS A 143 -5.08 2.51 -28.29
C LYS A 143 -4.95 1.00 -28.09
N GLY A 144 -5.81 0.18 -28.71
CA GLY A 144 -5.76 -1.28 -28.59
C GLY A 144 -6.85 -1.85 -27.68
N LEU A 145 -7.96 -1.11 -27.51
CA LEU A 145 -9.18 -1.65 -26.89
C LEU A 145 -9.93 -2.59 -27.86
N GLU A 146 -9.27 -3.06 -28.93
CA GLU A 146 -9.81 -4.01 -29.90
C GLU A 146 -10.28 -5.29 -29.22
N GLN A 147 -11.38 -5.78 -29.78
CA GLN A 147 -12.23 -6.87 -29.33
C GLN A 147 -11.48 -8.19 -29.26
N ASN A 148 -11.79 -8.99 -28.24
CA ASN A 148 -11.60 -10.44 -28.36
C ASN A 148 -12.50 -10.94 -29.52
N ASP A 149 -12.07 -11.94 -30.27
CA ASP A 149 -12.59 -12.42 -31.59
C ASP A 149 -14.11 -12.75 -31.73
N SER A 150 -14.99 -12.30 -30.84
CA SER A 150 -16.42 -12.67 -30.82
C SER A 150 -17.40 -11.51 -30.60
N ILE A 151 -16.96 -10.26 -30.52
CA ILE A 151 -17.84 -9.09 -30.42
C ILE A 151 -17.32 -8.02 -31.39
N GLU A 152 -18.17 -7.39 -32.21
CA GLU A 152 -17.76 -6.35 -33.16
C GLU A 152 -17.41 -5.04 -32.43
N PRO A 153 -16.34 -4.28 -32.78
CA PRO A 153 -15.80 -3.12 -32.03
C PRO A 153 -16.80 -2.01 -31.64
N ALA A 154 -17.97 -1.97 -32.28
CA ALA A 154 -19.03 -0.99 -32.04
C ALA A 154 -20.09 -1.44 -31.01
N ASP A 155 -20.22 -2.73 -30.72
CA ASP A 155 -21.42 -3.25 -30.03
C ASP A 155 -21.35 -3.10 -28.50
N GLY A 156 -20.15 -2.94 -27.93
CA GLY A 156 -19.93 -2.77 -26.49
C GLY A 156 -19.86 -1.32 -26.01
N ILE A 157 -19.37 -0.40 -26.86
CA ILE A 157 -19.19 1.01 -26.50
C ILE A 157 -20.34 1.83 -27.07
N LYS A 158 -21.30 2.19 -26.22
CA LYS A 158 -22.43 3.04 -26.62
C LYS A 158 -22.04 4.50 -26.59
N ILE A 159 -22.55 5.28 -27.54
CA ILE A 159 -22.40 6.74 -27.57
C ILE A 159 -23.77 7.37 -27.37
N GLU A 160 -23.85 8.30 -26.43
CA GLU A 160 -25.03 9.12 -26.18
C GLU A 160 -24.68 10.59 -26.36
N ALA A 161 -25.51 11.30 -27.12
CA ALA A 161 -25.36 12.73 -27.40
C ALA A 161 -26.37 13.50 -26.56
N MET A 162 -25.90 14.14 -25.49
CA MET A 162 -26.78 14.80 -24.51
C MET A 162 -27.02 16.28 -24.83
N GLY A 163 -26.29 16.84 -25.80
CA GLY A 163 -26.35 18.28 -26.10
C GLY A 163 -26.00 19.09 -24.85
N TYR A 164 -26.80 20.11 -24.53
CA TYR A 164 -26.57 20.96 -23.35
C TYR A 164 -27.40 20.58 -22.11
N GLN A 165 -28.01 19.40 -22.11
CA GLN A 165 -28.78 18.90 -20.96
C GLN A 165 -27.86 18.59 -19.77
N ASP A 166 -28.43 18.55 -18.56
CA ASP A 166 -27.72 18.26 -17.30
C ASP A 166 -26.43 19.08 -17.09
N PRO A 167 -26.53 20.42 -17.01
CA PRO A 167 -25.36 21.27 -16.81
C PRO A 167 -24.79 21.12 -15.39
N ILE A 168 -23.46 21.01 -15.28
CA ILE A 168 -22.72 21.03 -14.00
C ILE A 168 -22.64 22.47 -13.44
N ALA A 169 -22.54 23.45 -14.33
CA ALA A 169 -22.49 24.88 -14.00
C ALA A 169 -23.50 25.68 -14.85
N PRO A 170 -23.98 26.85 -14.39
CA PRO A 170 -24.88 27.68 -15.19
C PRO A 170 -24.27 28.07 -16.55
N ASN A 171 -25.02 28.08 -17.65
CA ASN A 171 -24.45 28.47 -18.97
C ASN A 171 -24.29 30.00 -19.17
N ASP A 172 -24.13 30.76 -18.09
CA ASP A 172 -24.12 32.22 -18.05
C ASP A 172 -22.79 32.89 -18.46
N SER A 173 -21.70 32.12 -18.48
CA SER A 173 -20.35 32.61 -18.76
C SER A 173 -19.55 31.62 -19.60
N ASN A 174 -18.51 32.12 -20.29
CA ASN A 174 -17.60 31.25 -21.04
C ASN A 174 -16.93 30.20 -20.15
N ALA A 175 -16.54 30.59 -18.93
CA ALA A 175 -15.93 29.69 -17.96
C ALA A 175 -16.89 28.56 -17.55
N ASN A 176 -18.14 28.89 -17.20
CA ASN A 176 -19.11 27.86 -16.81
C ASN A 176 -19.55 26.98 -17.98
N ARG A 177 -19.66 27.54 -19.19
CA ARG A 177 -19.89 26.75 -20.41
C ARG A 177 -18.74 25.78 -20.67
N ALA A 178 -17.49 26.15 -20.41
CA ALA A 178 -16.35 25.25 -20.56
C ALA A 178 -16.43 24.04 -19.60
N ILE A 179 -16.92 24.23 -18.37
CA ILE A 179 -17.16 23.13 -17.42
C ILE A 179 -18.17 22.12 -17.98
N ASN A 180 -19.23 22.62 -18.63
CA ASN A 180 -20.29 21.79 -19.21
C ASN A 180 -19.86 21.05 -20.49
N GLN A 181 -18.85 21.57 -21.20
CA GLN A 181 -18.29 20.97 -22.41
C GLN A 181 -17.40 19.77 -22.06
N ARG A 182 -18.02 18.59 -22.02
CA ARG A 182 -17.36 17.39 -21.49
C ARG A 182 -17.86 16.11 -22.12
N VAL A 183 -17.11 15.04 -21.88
CA VAL A 183 -17.55 13.66 -22.06
C VAL A 183 -17.46 12.95 -20.73
N GLU A 184 -18.52 12.25 -20.34
CA GLU A 184 -18.61 11.45 -19.12
C GLU A 184 -18.62 9.97 -19.45
N ILE A 185 -17.85 9.20 -18.67
CA ILE A 185 -17.83 7.74 -18.70
C ILE A 185 -17.87 7.28 -17.26
N SER A 186 -18.88 6.47 -16.93
CA SER A 186 -19.06 5.87 -15.62
C SER A 186 -19.04 4.34 -15.79
N ILE A 187 -18.15 3.67 -15.06
CA ILE A 187 -17.98 2.21 -15.14
C ILE A 187 -18.09 1.60 -13.75
N GLU A 188 -18.93 0.57 -13.60
CA GLU A 188 -18.98 -0.25 -12.40
C GLU A 188 -17.65 -0.96 -12.18
N SER A 189 -17.05 -0.73 -11.02
CA SER A 189 -15.76 -1.30 -10.70
C SER A 189 -15.91 -2.63 -9.98
N LYS A 190 -15.97 -3.75 -10.73
CA LYS A 190 -16.01 -5.10 -10.13
C LYS A 190 -14.80 -5.42 -9.26
N LEU A 191 -13.64 -4.82 -9.56
CA LEU A 191 -12.43 -4.95 -8.75
C LEU A 191 -12.56 -4.18 -7.43
N VAL A 192 -13.15 -2.98 -7.45
CA VAL A 192 -13.41 -2.20 -6.24
C VAL A 192 -14.59 -2.80 -5.47
N GLU A 193 -15.59 -3.40 -6.12
CA GLU A 193 -16.69 -4.12 -5.46
C GLU A 193 -16.19 -5.33 -4.65
N GLN A 194 -15.17 -6.05 -5.13
CA GLN A 194 -14.53 -7.13 -4.37
C GLN A 194 -13.77 -6.57 -3.16
N ILE A 195 -13.05 -5.47 -3.34
CA ILE A 195 -12.30 -4.78 -2.27
C ILE A 195 -13.25 -4.20 -1.22
N ASP A 196 -14.28 -3.48 -1.63
CA ASP A 196 -15.28 -2.84 -0.79
C ASP A 196 -16.15 -3.86 -0.08
N ASN A 197 -16.51 -4.98 -0.70
CA ASN A 197 -17.21 -6.08 -0.01
C ASN A 197 -16.32 -6.72 1.05
N ILE A 198 -15.03 -6.88 0.79
CA ILE A 198 -14.10 -7.37 1.80
C ILE A 198 -14.03 -6.34 2.93
N GLU A 199 -13.69 -5.10 2.63
CA GLU A 199 -13.57 -4.03 3.62
C GLU A 199 -14.87 -3.83 4.42
N HIS A 200 -16.04 -3.71 3.81
CA HIS A 200 -17.30 -3.50 4.54
C HIS A 200 -17.76 -4.70 5.38
N ASN A 201 -17.34 -5.93 5.04
CA ASN A 201 -17.67 -7.12 5.81
C ASN A 201 -16.60 -7.52 6.84
N LEU A 202 -15.43 -6.88 6.84
CA LEU A 202 -14.44 -7.03 7.90
C LEU A 202 -14.95 -6.33 9.17
N LYS A 203 -15.49 -7.15 10.07
CA LYS A 203 -15.92 -6.73 11.40
C LYS A 203 -14.69 -6.33 12.22
N HIS A 204 -14.82 -5.23 12.96
CA HIS A 204 -13.87 -4.93 14.03
C HIS A 204 -13.79 -6.11 14.98
N LEU A 205 -12.56 -6.45 15.34
CA LEU A 205 -12.24 -7.58 16.19
C LEU A 205 -11.95 -7.08 17.59
N ARG A 206 -12.13 -7.93 18.60
CA ARG A 206 -11.67 -7.65 19.96
C ARG A 206 -10.33 -8.35 20.17
N PRO A 207 -9.19 -7.62 20.25
CA PRO A 207 -7.87 -8.24 20.38
C PRO A 207 -7.76 -9.21 21.57
N ALA A 208 -8.53 -8.96 22.65
CA ALA A 208 -8.63 -9.83 23.82
C ALA A 208 -8.96 -11.29 23.48
N ASP A 209 -9.79 -11.54 22.48
CA ASP A 209 -10.23 -12.88 22.06
C ASP A 209 -9.09 -13.68 21.38
N TYR A 210 -8.02 -13.00 20.97
CA TYR A 210 -6.92 -13.56 20.17
C TYR A 210 -5.59 -13.65 20.92
N THR A 211 -5.52 -13.18 22.16
CA THR A 211 -4.28 -13.10 22.96
C THR A 211 -3.50 -14.43 23.06
N LYS A 212 -4.20 -15.57 23.05
CA LYS A 212 -3.60 -16.92 23.05
C LYS A 212 -2.76 -17.24 21.80
N PHE A 213 -2.96 -16.51 20.71
CA PHE A 213 -2.24 -16.67 19.44
C PHE A 213 -1.09 -15.68 19.28
N PHE A 214 -0.91 -14.75 20.23
CA PHE A 214 0.21 -13.82 20.16
C PHE A 214 1.52 -14.57 20.31
N SER A 215 2.45 -14.27 19.41
CA SER A 215 3.80 -14.83 19.45
C SER A 215 4.51 -14.48 20.75
N ASN A 216 5.61 -15.17 21.04
CA ASN A 216 6.52 -14.78 22.12
C ASN A 216 7.58 -13.77 21.66
N VAL A 217 7.49 -13.20 20.45
CA VAL A 217 8.48 -12.27 19.90
C VAL A 217 8.06 -10.83 20.13
N PHE A 218 8.90 -10.06 20.78
CA PHE A 218 8.69 -8.64 21.01
C PHE A 218 9.65 -7.82 20.16
N LEU A 219 9.20 -6.62 19.80
CA LEU A 219 10.00 -5.63 19.09
C LEU A 219 10.44 -4.57 20.10
N LEU A 220 11.68 -4.09 19.94
CA LEU A 220 12.28 -3.03 20.76
C LEU A 220 12.80 -1.94 19.83
N ASN A 221 12.49 -0.69 20.16
CA ASN A 221 13.07 0.49 19.53
C ASN A 221 14.48 0.74 20.04
N GLY A 222 15.29 1.50 19.29
CA GLY A 222 16.65 1.86 19.69
C GLY A 222 16.76 2.49 21.07
N ASN A 223 15.84 3.39 21.42
CA ASN A 223 15.79 4.02 22.74
C ASN A 223 15.42 3.05 23.88
N GLN A 224 14.66 1.98 23.59
CA GLN A 224 14.28 0.98 24.59
C GLN A 224 15.42 -0.01 24.87
N LEU A 225 16.40 -0.11 23.98
CA LEU A 225 17.60 -0.94 24.19
C LEU A 225 18.43 -0.43 25.37
N ASP A 226 18.40 0.87 25.66
CA ASP A 226 19.09 1.43 26.82
C ASP A 226 18.61 0.80 28.12
N ASP A 227 17.32 0.47 28.22
CA ASP A 227 16.69 -0.17 29.37
C ASP A 227 16.74 -1.70 29.36
N THR A 228 17.49 -2.28 28.43
CA THR A 228 17.74 -3.71 28.35
C THR A 228 19.08 -4.06 29.01
N SER A 229 19.09 -5.06 29.89
CA SER A 229 20.31 -5.46 30.61
C SER A 229 20.58 -6.95 30.54
N GLU A 230 21.84 -7.32 30.34
CA GLU A 230 22.29 -8.71 30.37
C GLU A 230 22.22 -9.26 31.81
N ILE A 231 21.80 -10.52 31.90
CA ILE A 231 21.88 -11.36 33.11
C ILE A 231 23.29 -11.91 33.15
N TYR A 232 24.14 -11.33 34.01
CA TYR A 232 25.55 -11.73 34.07
C TYR A 232 25.79 -12.88 35.06
N ASP A 233 24.86 -13.12 35.99
CA ASP A 233 25.01 -14.19 36.99
C ASP A 233 23.68 -14.54 37.69
N SER A 234 23.68 -15.65 38.44
CA SER A 234 22.62 -16.06 39.35
C SER A 234 23.16 -16.33 40.75
N ARG A 235 22.31 -16.18 41.77
CA ARG A 235 22.66 -16.54 43.16
C ARG A 235 22.99 -18.03 43.27
N GLU A 236 22.31 -18.84 42.49
CA GLU A 236 22.42 -20.28 42.41
C GLU A 236 23.68 -20.75 41.67
N LYS A 237 24.41 -19.84 41.00
CA LYS A 237 25.65 -20.09 40.28
C LYS A 237 25.50 -21.18 39.22
N ARG A 238 24.39 -21.15 38.49
CA ARG A 238 24.10 -22.05 37.37
C ARG A 238 24.04 -21.29 36.05
N PRO A 239 24.56 -21.85 34.95
CA PRO A 239 24.36 -21.30 33.61
C PRO A 239 22.87 -21.41 33.20
N VAL A 240 22.31 -22.59 33.49
CA VAL A 240 20.90 -23.02 33.58
C VAL A 240 19.98 -22.18 34.48
N LEU A 241 19.12 -21.26 34.03
CA LEU A 241 18.20 -20.55 34.93
C LEU A 241 16.90 -21.33 35.19
N GLY A 242 16.36 -21.21 36.41
CA GLY A 242 15.13 -21.88 36.85
C GLY A 242 14.19 -20.95 37.61
N SER A 243 12.92 -21.34 37.72
CA SER A 243 11.93 -20.59 38.52
C SER A 243 12.40 -20.41 39.97
N HIS A 244 12.07 -19.25 40.55
CA HIS A 244 12.49 -18.79 41.89
C HIS A 244 13.99 -18.47 42.05
N PHE A 245 14.81 -18.60 40.99
CA PHE A 245 16.21 -18.21 41.06
C PHE A 245 16.33 -16.69 41.24
N THR A 246 17.39 -16.26 41.92
CA THR A 246 17.74 -14.84 41.97
C THR A 246 18.79 -14.54 40.91
N ILE A 247 18.42 -13.77 39.88
CA ILE A 247 19.30 -13.34 38.80
C ILE A 247 19.78 -11.92 39.02
N PHE A 248 20.93 -11.60 38.43
CA PHE A 248 21.55 -10.27 38.54
C PHE A 248 21.70 -9.63 37.16
N ALA A 249 21.13 -8.44 37.02
CA ALA A 249 21.23 -7.61 35.84
C ALA A 249 22.26 -6.50 36.06
N ASN A 250 23.15 -6.29 35.08
CA ASN A 250 24.17 -5.24 35.12
C ASN A 250 23.63 -3.85 34.78
N LYS A 251 22.48 -3.50 35.36
CA LYS A 251 21.87 -2.18 35.29
C LYS A 251 21.11 -1.93 36.58
N GLN A 252 21.12 -0.68 37.02
CA GLN A 252 20.33 -0.22 38.15
C GLN A 252 18.94 0.19 37.66
N TYR A 253 17.96 -0.63 37.97
CA TYR A 253 16.55 -0.27 37.89
C TYR A 253 16.06 0.12 39.29
N THR A 254 15.45 1.29 39.40
CA THR A 254 14.75 1.69 40.62
C THR A 254 13.36 1.07 40.59
N ALA A 255 12.91 0.51 41.72
CA ALA A 255 11.52 0.09 41.87
C ALA A 255 10.60 1.29 41.61
N LYS A 256 9.88 1.28 40.49
CA LYS A 256 8.64 2.06 40.35
C LYS A 256 7.60 1.24 41.13
N ASP A 257 7.31 1.65 42.36
CA ASP A 257 6.27 1.12 43.24
C ASP A 257 6.20 -0.42 43.39
N ASP A 258 6.84 -0.97 44.43
CA ASP A 258 6.70 -2.29 45.11
C ASP A 258 6.34 -3.59 44.32
N ASN A 259 6.24 -3.56 42.99
CA ASN A 259 5.75 -4.67 42.17
C ASN A 259 6.22 -4.55 40.72
N SER A 260 7.38 -3.91 40.49
CA SER A 260 7.94 -3.76 39.14
C SER A 260 8.21 -5.14 38.53
N ASN A 261 7.46 -5.46 37.48
CA ASN A 261 7.59 -6.70 36.73
C ASN A 261 8.64 -6.54 35.63
N PHE A 262 9.40 -7.61 35.42
CA PHE A 262 10.41 -7.71 34.38
C PHE A 262 10.10 -8.91 33.49
N ILE A 263 10.50 -8.81 32.24
CA ILE A 263 10.48 -9.91 31.28
C ILE A 263 11.90 -10.39 31.09
N ILE A 264 12.08 -11.72 31.16
CA ILE A 264 13.33 -12.35 30.76
C ILE A 264 13.22 -12.61 29.26
N VAL A 265 14.19 -12.12 28.50
CA VAL A 265 14.19 -12.16 27.05
C VAL A 265 15.51 -12.71 26.52
N SER A 266 15.47 -13.32 25.33
CA SER A 266 16.69 -13.72 24.63
C SER A 266 17.56 -12.51 24.31
N LYS A 267 18.84 -12.77 24.00
CA LYS A 267 19.70 -11.75 23.40
C LYS A 267 19.00 -10.98 22.27
N PRO A 268 18.95 -9.63 22.35
CA PRO A 268 18.44 -8.79 21.28
C PRO A 268 19.14 -9.05 19.94
N LYS A 269 18.33 -9.16 18.88
CA LYS A 269 18.80 -9.41 17.51
C LYS A 269 18.29 -8.31 16.59
N PRO A 270 19.16 -7.68 15.77
CA PRO A 270 18.72 -6.73 14.75
C PRO A 270 17.71 -7.36 13.81
N ILE A 271 16.67 -6.61 13.46
CA ILE A 271 15.69 -7.02 12.44
C ILE A 271 16.26 -6.77 11.04
N SER A 272 16.92 -5.63 10.85
CA SER A 272 17.70 -5.32 9.65
C SER A 272 18.95 -4.51 10.00
N ASN A 273 19.80 -4.23 9.01
CA ASN A 273 21.00 -3.40 9.18
C ASN A 273 20.74 -1.90 8.93
N PHE A 274 19.50 -1.51 8.64
CA PHE A 274 19.17 -0.12 8.23
C PHE A 274 18.70 0.78 9.38
N ASN A 275 18.30 0.18 10.51
CA ASN A 275 17.82 0.86 11.70
C ASN A 275 18.25 0.10 12.96
N ASP A 276 17.90 0.64 14.11
CA ASP A 276 18.25 0.14 15.43
C ASP A 276 17.18 -0.76 16.06
N ASP A 277 16.05 -0.98 15.39
CA ASP A 277 14.99 -1.87 15.87
C ASP A 277 15.49 -3.32 15.98
N GLN A 278 15.17 -3.93 17.12
CA GLN A 278 15.58 -5.31 17.43
C GLN A 278 14.38 -6.16 17.81
N LYS A 279 14.52 -7.48 17.60
CA LYS A 279 13.58 -8.48 18.08
C LYS A 279 14.16 -9.30 19.22
N VAL A 280 13.31 -9.66 20.17
CA VAL A 280 13.63 -10.52 21.32
C VAL A 280 12.56 -11.58 21.52
N TYR A 281 12.94 -12.75 22.02
CA TYR A 281 12.00 -13.80 22.43
C TYR A 281 11.76 -13.71 23.93
N LYS A 282 10.50 -13.67 24.37
CA LYS A 282 10.13 -13.81 25.78
C LYS A 282 10.40 -15.23 26.25
N LEU A 283 11.28 -15.34 27.24
CA LEU A 283 11.68 -16.59 27.89
C LEU A 283 10.95 -16.79 29.21
N GLY A 284 10.60 -15.70 29.91
CA GLY A 284 9.92 -15.79 31.20
C GLY A 284 9.55 -14.43 31.80
N SER A 285 9.24 -14.43 33.09
CA SER A 285 9.02 -13.21 33.87
C SER A 285 9.76 -13.27 35.20
N ALA A 286 10.08 -12.09 35.73
CA ALA A 286 10.76 -11.92 36.99
C ALA A 286 10.22 -10.71 37.74
N ASN A 287 10.38 -10.71 39.06
CA ASN A 287 10.00 -9.58 39.91
C ASN A 287 11.24 -8.90 40.44
N TYR A 288 11.18 -7.57 40.58
CA TYR A 288 12.20 -6.82 41.31
C TYR A 288 12.42 -7.39 42.72
N LYS A 289 13.68 -7.45 43.16
CA LYS A 289 14.04 -7.88 44.53
C LYS A 289 14.75 -6.78 45.29
N PHE A 290 15.89 -6.31 44.80
CA PHE A 290 16.65 -5.20 45.38
C PHE A 290 17.69 -4.68 44.38
N THR A 291 18.26 -3.52 44.68
CA THR A 291 19.40 -2.95 43.99
C THR A 291 20.59 -2.90 44.94
N TYR A 292 21.79 -3.21 44.43
CA TYR A 292 23.03 -3.15 45.21
C TYR A 292 24.15 -2.61 44.34
N LYS A 293 24.79 -1.48 44.69
CA LYS A 293 25.96 -0.95 43.97
C LYS A 293 25.82 -0.92 42.43
N GLY A 294 24.68 -0.47 41.91
CA GLY A 294 24.48 -0.36 40.46
C GLY A 294 23.94 -1.60 39.76
N ILE A 295 23.81 -2.74 40.45
CA ILE A 295 23.18 -3.96 39.91
C ILE A 295 21.77 -4.15 40.47
N THR A 296 20.88 -4.73 39.68
CA THR A 296 19.53 -5.10 40.11
C THR A 296 19.41 -6.61 40.22
N ALA A 297 18.95 -7.07 41.38
CA ALA A 297 18.58 -8.45 41.63
C ALA A 297 17.09 -8.66 41.36
N LEU A 298 16.76 -9.69 40.59
CA LEU A 298 15.40 -10.07 40.25
C LEU A 298 15.15 -11.52 40.67
N THR A 299 13.92 -11.84 41.06
CA THR A 299 13.50 -13.23 41.33
C THR A 299 12.69 -13.74 40.15
N ILE A 300 13.12 -14.84 39.52
CA ILE A 300 12.39 -15.45 38.41
C ILE A 300 11.04 -15.96 38.91
N LYS A 301 9.95 -15.52 38.31
CA LYS A 301 8.58 -15.95 38.63
C LYS A 301 8.23 -17.22 37.87
N ASN A 302 8.43 -17.23 36.56
CA ASN A 302 8.21 -18.38 35.69
C ASN A 302 9.05 -18.28 34.42
N LEU A 303 9.34 -19.44 33.83
CA LEU A 303 10.00 -19.58 32.53
C LEU A 303 9.07 -20.35 31.59
N ASN A 304 8.85 -19.80 30.40
CA ASN A 304 8.10 -20.41 29.31
C ASN A 304 9.04 -21.11 28.31
N ARG A 305 10.33 -20.76 28.35
CA ARG A 305 11.43 -21.38 27.59
C ARG A 305 12.68 -21.41 28.47
N GLU A 306 13.64 -22.23 28.09
CA GLU A 306 14.95 -22.23 28.73
C GLU A 306 15.56 -20.82 28.66
N ALA A 307 16.09 -20.35 29.80
CA ALA A 307 16.80 -19.10 29.93
C ALA A 307 18.15 -19.37 30.59
N SER A 308 19.17 -18.63 30.20
CA SER A 308 20.54 -18.81 30.66
C SER A 308 21.19 -17.49 31.10
N VAL A 309 22.29 -17.61 31.85
CA VAL A 309 23.23 -16.48 31.99
C VAL A 309 23.69 -16.05 30.59
N GLY A 310 23.67 -14.74 30.32
CA GLY A 310 23.89 -14.15 28.99
C GLY A 310 22.60 -13.79 28.24
N ASP A 311 21.43 -14.25 28.70
CA ASP A 311 20.14 -13.68 28.31
C ASP A 311 19.91 -12.32 28.97
N TYR A 312 18.81 -11.65 28.66
CA TYR A 312 18.57 -10.27 29.04
C TYR A 312 17.28 -10.12 29.84
N VAL A 313 17.17 -8.98 30.52
CA VAL A 313 15.95 -8.53 31.17
C VAL A 313 15.55 -7.15 30.68
N ILE A 314 14.25 -6.95 30.58
CA ILE A 314 13.63 -5.66 30.28
C ILE A 314 12.49 -5.39 31.27
N PRO A 315 12.25 -4.13 31.66
CA PRO A 315 11.01 -3.74 32.31
C PRO A 315 9.79 -4.13 31.46
N ASP A 316 8.73 -4.66 32.09
CA ASP A 316 7.53 -5.13 31.40
C ASP A 316 6.78 -3.98 30.69
N ASP A 317 6.82 -2.76 31.23
CA ASP A 317 6.16 -1.57 30.68
C ASP A 317 6.72 -1.16 29.30
N LEU A 318 7.95 -1.54 28.95
CA LEU A 318 8.54 -1.26 27.64
C LEU A 318 7.80 -1.94 26.48
N VAL A 319 7.15 -3.08 26.74
CA VAL A 319 6.54 -3.90 25.69
C VAL A 319 5.10 -4.28 25.98
N SER A 320 4.50 -3.63 26.98
CA SER A 320 3.12 -3.86 27.46
C SER A 320 2.13 -2.82 26.95
N GLU A 321 2.32 -2.34 25.72
CA GLU A 321 1.39 -1.40 25.11
C GLU A 321 -0.04 -1.97 25.15
N LYS A 322 -0.96 -1.19 25.71
CA LYS A 322 -2.34 -1.64 25.91
C LYS A 322 -3.06 -1.66 24.56
N LEU A 323 -3.51 -2.85 24.16
CA LEU A 323 -4.36 -3.00 22.97
C LEU A 323 -5.72 -2.32 23.18
N PRO A 324 -6.31 -1.75 22.13
CA PRO A 324 -7.67 -1.21 22.19
C PRO A 324 -8.69 -2.33 22.39
N ASP A 325 -9.88 -1.97 22.88
CA ASP A 325 -10.98 -2.93 23.09
C ASP A 325 -11.47 -3.52 21.76
N GLU A 326 -11.46 -2.72 20.70
CA GLU A 326 -11.76 -3.11 19.32
C GLU A 326 -10.67 -2.62 18.36
N THR A 327 -10.42 -3.40 17.30
CA THR A 327 -9.55 -3.00 16.19
C THR A 327 -10.18 -1.87 15.39
N PHE A 328 -9.35 -1.14 14.63
CA PHE A 328 -9.81 0.01 13.86
C PHE A 328 -9.06 0.14 12.55
N ARG A 329 -9.67 0.83 11.59
CA ARG A 329 -9.05 1.14 10.29
C ARG A 329 -8.20 2.39 10.39
N ALA A 330 -7.05 2.38 9.75
CA ALA A 330 -6.26 3.59 9.59
C ALA A 330 -6.91 4.53 8.56
N ASN A 331 -6.79 5.83 8.79
CA ASN A 331 -7.30 6.84 7.86
C ASN A 331 -6.38 7.04 6.64
N GLU A 332 -5.10 6.69 6.78
CA GLU A 332 -4.09 6.83 5.74
C GLU A 332 -3.70 5.47 5.18
N LYS A 333 -3.42 5.45 3.87
CA LYS A 333 -2.96 4.25 3.17
C LYS A 333 -1.48 4.02 3.48
N VAL A 334 -1.21 2.93 4.19
CA VAL A 334 0.14 2.43 4.46
C VAL A 334 0.28 1.06 3.84
N ILE A 335 1.34 0.85 3.07
CA ILE A 335 1.68 -0.43 2.43
C ILE A 335 2.96 -0.96 3.05
N ALA A 336 2.93 -2.20 3.49
CA ALA A 336 4.04 -2.92 4.12
C ALA A 336 4.33 -4.23 3.37
N ASN A 337 5.60 -4.58 3.27
CA ASN A 337 6.05 -5.90 2.82
C ASN A 337 5.97 -6.89 3.99
N VAL A 338 5.54 -8.12 3.70
CA VAL A 338 5.66 -9.23 4.63
C VAL A 338 7.12 -9.71 4.64
N MET A 339 7.75 -9.74 5.80
CA MET A 339 9.17 -10.11 5.93
C MET A 339 9.35 -11.59 6.26
N GLU A 340 8.66 -12.07 7.28
CA GLU A 340 8.80 -13.45 7.79
C GLU A 340 7.58 -13.87 8.62
N ASP A 341 7.37 -15.18 8.74
CA ASP A 341 6.61 -15.75 9.86
C ASP A 341 7.46 -15.64 11.12
N VAL A 342 6.95 -14.93 12.11
CA VAL A 342 7.68 -14.60 13.35
C VAL A 342 8.00 -15.85 14.18
N MET A 343 7.22 -16.92 14.04
CA MET A 343 7.41 -18.18 14.74
C MET A 343 8.30 -19.15 13.98
N ASN A 344 8.73 -18.81 12.76
CA ASN A 344 9.62 -19.61 11.91
C ASN A 344 9.17 -21.07 11.78
N THR A 345 7.89 -21.29 11.48
CA THR A 345 7.26 -22.62 11.45
C THR A 345 7.77 -23.53 10.34
N SER A 346 8.70 -23.10 9.47
CA SER A 346 9.15 -23.77 8.22
C SER A 346 8.05 -24.07 7.20
N THR A 347 6.79 -23.93 7.61
CA THR A 347 5.57 -23.93 6.83
C THR A 347 4.98 -22.54 6.88
N PHE A 348 4.64 -22.05 5.71
CA PHE A 348 4.03 -20.77 5.41
C PHE A 348 2.86 -20.38 6.33
N SER A 349 2.61 -19.07 6.46
CA SER A 349 1.65 -18.56 7.43
C SER A 349 0.21 -18.76 7.00
N SER A 350 -0.60 -19.29 7.92
CA SER A 350 -2.05 -19.45 7.81
C SER A 350 -2.77 -18.64 8.90
N SER A 351 -4.10 -18.76 9.00
CA SER A 351 -4.87 -18.11 10.06
C SER A 351 -4.28 -18.38 11.45
N TYR A 352 -4.23 -17.35 12.28
CA TYR A 352 -3.66 -17.30 13.63
C TYR A 352 -2.13 -17.32 13.73
N ASN A 353 -1.41 -17.15 12.62
CA ASN A 353 0.03 -16.91 12.66
C ASN A 353 0.37 -15.42 12.80
N SER A 354 1.54 -15.16 13.34
CA SER A 354 2.09 -13.81 13.47
C SER A 354 3.13 -13.56 12.39
N ILE A 355 2.96 -12.48 11.63
CA ILE A 355 3.88 -12.08 10.58
C ILE A 355 4.56 -10.75 10.92
N LEU A 356 5.81 -10.59 10.48
CA LEU A 356 6.56 -9.35 10.64
C LEU A 356 6.39 -8.50 9.38
N LEU A 357 6.06 -7.22 9.57
CA LEU A 357 5.89 -6.24 8.49
C LEU A 357 6.94 -5.13 8.62
N ASN A 358 7.43 -4.62 7.49
CA ASN A 358 8.46 -3.57 7.43
C ASN A 358 7.93 -2.13 7.56
N LYS A 359 6.86 -1.96 8.35
CA LYS A 359 6.25 -0.67 8.66
C LYS A 359 5.90 -0.60 10.13
N GLY A 360 6.12 0.55 10.74
CA GLY A 360 5.98 0.75 12.18
C GLY A 360 5.32 2.07 12.56
N SER A 361 5.57 2.51 13.79
CA SER A 361 4.97 3.72 14.36
C SER A 361 5.38 4.98 13.59
N ALA A 362 6.59 5.01 13.03
CA ALA A 362 7.10 6.11 12.22
C ALA A 362 6.33 6.27 10.89
N ASP A 363 5.65 5.23 10.44
CA ASP A 363 4.76 5.25 9.27
C ASP A 363 3.30 5.57 9.64
N GLY A 364 3.02 5.94 10.90
CA GLY A 364 1.68 6.30 11.37
C GLY A 364 0.81 5.11 11.81
N LEU A 365 1.36 3.89 11.82
CA LEU A 365 0.66 2.70 12.32
C LEU A 365 0.60 2.69 13.86
N LYS A 366 -0.41 2.01 14.40
CA LYS A 366 -0.62 1.82 15.85
C LYS A 366 -1.07 0.40 16.14
N VAL A 367 -0.89 -0.07 17.37
CA VAL A 367 -1.51 -1.33 17.80
C VAL A 367 -3.04 -1.27 17.67
N GLY A 368 -3.65 -2.37 17.25
CA GLY A 368 -5.07 -2.46 16.89
C GLY A 368 -5.42 -2.04 15.46
N THR A 369 -4.47 -1.51 14.69
CA THR A 369 -4.71 -1.16 13.28
C THR A 369 -4.98 -2.42 12.46
N GLU A 370 -6.09 -2.40 11.72
CA GLU A 370 -6.49 -3.44 10.78
C GLU A 370 -5.65 -3.37 9.51
N MET A 371 -5.28 -4.54 9.02
CA MET A 371 -4.47 -4.69 7.81
C MET A 371 -5.01 -5.79 6.92
N ILE A 372 -5.00 -5.51 5.63
CA ILE A 372 -5.43 -6.40 4.56
C ILE A 372 -4.20 -6.99 3.90
N LEU A 373 -4.16 -8.31 3.79
CA LEU A 373 -3.13 -9.02 3.06
C LEU A 373 -3.56 -9.24 1.61
N TYR A 374 -2.62 -9.02 0.70
CA TYR A 374 -2.82 -9.24 -0.72
C TYR A 374 -1.52 -9.68 -1.41
N GLU A 375 -1.66 -10.41 -2.51
CA GLU A 375 -0.60 -10.55 -3.50
C GLU A 375 -0.60 -9.32 -4.40
N PRO A 376 0.55 -8.64 -4.57
CA PRO A 376 0.64 -7.49 -5.44
C PRO A 376 0.44 -7.88 -6.91
N ALA A 377 0.12 -6.89 -7.74
CA ALA A 377 0.01 -7.10 -9.18
C ALA A 377 1.35 -7.60 -9.76
N THR A 378 1.32 -8.68 -10.52
CA THR A 378 2.52 -9.28 -11.15
C THR A 378 2.38 -9.33 -12.68
N ARG A 379 3.36 -9.95 -13.36
CA ARG A 379 3.33 -10.15 -14.80
C ARG A 379 3.79 -11.57 -15.15
N THR A 380 3.06 -12.22 -16.05
CA THR A 380 3.45 -13.51 -16.63
C THR A 380 3.33 -13.39 -18.15
N ASP A 381 4.42 -13.70 -18.87
CA ASP A 381 4.50 -13.62 -20.34
C ASP A 381 4.09 -12.25 -20.92
N GLY A 382 4.33 -11.18 -20.18
CA GLY A 382 3.96 -9.82 -20.60
C GLY A 382 2.50 -9.44 -20.34
N PHE A 383 1.70 -10.31 -19.73
CA PHE A 383 0.33 -10.01 -19.31
C PHE A 383 0.30 -9.59 -17.83
N PRO A 384 -0.42 -8.50 -17.48
CA PRO A 384 -0.59 -8.11 -16.08
C PRO A 384 -1.50 -9.08 -15.35
N ILE A 385 -1.09 -9.52 -14.17
CA ILE A 385 -1.91 -10.26 -13.22
C ILE A 385 -2.37 -9.27 -12.15
N PRO A 386 -3.68 -9.08 -11.94
CA PRO A 386 -4.19 -8.13 -10.96
C PRO A 386 -3.81 -8.55 -9.53
N PRO A 387 -3.78 -7.60 -8.57
CA PRO A 387 -3.57 -7.95 -7.18
C PRO A 387 -4.71 -8.82 -6.68
N LYS A 388 -4.42 -9.70 -5.73
CA LYS A 388 -5.36 -10.68 -5.20
C LYS A 388 -5.43 -10.55 -3.68
N TYR A 389 -6.64 -10.40 -3.12
CA TYR A 389 -6.82 -10.46 -1.67
C TYR A 389 -6.53 -11.88 -1.16
N ILE A 390 -5.77 -11.97 -0.06
CA ILE A 390 -5.36 -13.26 0.51
C ILE A 390 -5.70 -13.41 1.98
N GLY A 391 -5.98 -12.33 2.71
CA GLY A 391 -6.32 -12.44 4.13
C GLY A 391 -6.45 -11.10 4.83
N TYR A 392 -6.73 -11.14 6.13
CA TYR A 392 -6.79 -9.95 6.98
C TYR A 392 -6.30 -10.24 8.39
N GLY A 393 -5.91 -9.18 9.08
CA GLY A 393 -5.44 -9.25 10.46
C GLY A 393 -5.36 -7.88 11.11
N PHE A 394 -4.71 -7.83 12.26
CA PHE A 394 -4.47 -6.59 12.97
C PHE A 394 -3.10 -6.57 13.64
N ILE A 395 -2.55 -5.37 13.79
CA ILE A 395 -1.27 -5.14 14.47
C ILE A 395 -1.47 -5.30 15.97
N TYR A 396 -0.62 -6.10 16.64
CA TYR A 396 -0.68 -6.24 18.10
C TYR A 396 0.64 -5.91 18.82
N ARG A 397 1.73 -5.75 18.06
CA ARG A 397 3.00 -5.19 18.55
C ARG A 397 3.62 -4.33 17.47
N ILE A 398 4.33 -3.29 17.88
CA ILE A 398 4.91 -2.31 16.97
C ILE A 398 6.22 -1.79 17.54
N SER A 399 7.15 -1.48 16.64
CA SER A 399 8.34 -0.66 16.86
C SER A 399 8.29 0.52 15.90
N ASP A 400 9.35 1.33 15.87
CA ASP A 400 9.37 2.52 15.01
C ASP A 400 9.29 2.16 13.52
N HIS A 401 9.94 1.07 13.10
CA HIS A 401 10.05 0.69 11.69
C HIS A 401 9.37 -0.64 11.34
N TYR A 402 8.94 -1.41 12.34
CA TYR A 402 8.34 -2.72 12.12
C TYR A 402 7.08 -2.92 12.96
N CYS A 403 6.24 -3.85 12.54
CA CYS A 403 5.12 -4.29 13.36
C CYS A 403 4.89 -5.79 13.21
N ILE A 404 4.29 -6.38 14.24
CA ILE A 404 3.82 -7.75 14.22
C ILE A 404 2.30 -7.72 14.09
N MET A 405 1.83 -8.33 13.00
CA MET A 405 0.43 -8.50 12.70
C MET A 405 0.01 -9.93 13.03
N LEU A 406 -1.13 -10.10 13.68
CA LEU A 406 -1.80 -11.40 13.77
C LEU A 406 -2.69 -11.57 12.55
N VAL A 407 -2.46 -12.62 11.77
CA VAL A 407 -3.34 -13.03 10.69
C VAL A 407 -4.58 -13.67 11.30
N VAL A 408 -5.77 -13.14 11.05
CA VAL A 408 -7.01 -13.66 11.63
C VAL A 408 -7.72 -14.59 10.65
N ASN A 409 -7.65 -14.27 9.37
CA ASN A 409 -8.13 -15.13 8.31
C ASN A 409 -7.17 -15.07 7.12
N SER A 410 -6.88 -16.23 6.55
CA SER A 410 -6.15 -16.37 5.30
C SER A 410 -6.92 -17.29 4.36
N LEU A 411 -7.13 -16.84 3.12
CA LEU A 411 -7.72 -17.63 2.04
C LEU A 411 -6.69 -18.52 1.34
N GLN A 412 -5.42 -18.18 1.49
CA GLN A 412 -4.30 -18.90 0.92
C GLN A 412 -3.06 -18.72 1.78
N GLU A 413 -1.99 -19.32 1.32
CA GLU A 413 -0.68 -19.24 1.93
C GLU A 413 -0.09 -17.83 1.81
N ILE A 414 0.45 -17.30 2.91
CA ILE A 414 1.16 -16.02 2.92
C ILE A 414 2.65 -16.30 2.67
N THR A 415 3.23 -15.61 1.70
CA THR A 415 4.62 -15.76 1.27
C THR A 415 5.40 -14.46 1.47
N ASP A 416 6.71 -14.49 1.24
CA ASP A 416 7.58 -13.29 1.23
C ASP A 416 7.25 -12.31 0.08
N SER A 417 6.52 -12.77 -0.94
CA SER A 417 5.98 -11.93 -2.01
C SER A 417 4.67 -11.22 -1.64
N SER A 418 4.04 -11.60 -0.52
CA SER A 418 2.81 -11.00 -0.05
C SER A 418 3.05 -9.60 0.55
N MET A 419 2.05 -8.74 0.44
CA MET A 419 2.04 -7.41 1.02
C MET A 419 0.85 -7.21 1.95
N ALA A 420 0.96 -6.25 2.86
CA ALA A 420 -0.11 -5.82 3.74
C ALA A 420 -0.42 -4.34 3.48
N THR A 421 -1.69 -3.95 3.51
CA THR A 421 -2.11 -2.55 3.39
C THR A 421 -3.22 -2.20 4.37
N THR A 422 -3.29 -0.96 4.82
CA THR A 422 -4.38 -0.48 5.69
C THR A 422 -5.68 -0.27 4.91
N THR A 423 -5.57 0.05 3.62
CA THR A 423 -6.70 0.20 2.68
C THR A 423 -6.24 -0.31 1.31
N LEU A 424 -7.10 -0.98 0.54
CA LEU A 424 -6.70 -1.52 -0.77
C LEU A 424 -6.58 -0.46 -1.88
#